data_AF-A0A0L6J7V9-F1
#
_entry.id   AF-A0A0L6J7V9-F1
#
_cell.length_a   1.000
_cell.length_b   1.000
_cell.length_c   1.000
_cell.angle_alpha   90.00
_cell.angle_beta   90.00
_cell.angle_gamma   90.00
#
_symmetry.space_group_name_H-M   'P 1'
#
loop_
_entity.id
_entity.type
_entity.pdbx_description
1 polymer ?
#
loop_
_entity_poly.entity_id
_entity_poly.type
_entity_poly.pdbx_seq_one_letter_code
_entity_poly.pdbx_strand_id
1 'polypeptide(L)' 'MRWVLARSGAVLYRGSREDVLTAAERYGLVCHVVPEVRAPVPGRGFYDDGAEIPPRLMQNAVILPEEMLPARLRRRAA' A
#
# COMPACT_ATOMS: atom_id res chain seq x y z
N MET A 1 8.13 -1.39 16.33
CA MET A 1 6.83 -0.87 15.86
C MET A 1 6.41 -1.67 14.63
N ARG A 2 5.21 -2.26 14.62
CA ARG A 2 4.73 -3.09 13.51
C ARG A 2 3.78 -2.29 12.61
N TRP A 3 3.89 -2.48 11.31
CA TRP A 3 3.04 -1.87 10.29
C TRP A 3 2.11 -2.91 9.68
N VAL A 4 0.98 -2.43 9.16
CA VAL A 4 -0.05 -3.27 8.57
C VAL A 4 -0.40 -2.76 7.19
N LEU A 5 -0.46 -3.69 6.24
CA LEU A 5 -1.10 -3.51 4.94
C LEU A 5 -2.51 -4.10 5.02
N ALA A 6 -3.52 -3.28 4.77
CA ALA A 6 -4.91 -3.69 4.72
C ALA A 6 -5.56 -3.28 3.41
N ARG A 7 -6.54 -4.06 2.95
CA ARG A 7 -7.36 -3.74 1.78
C ARG A 7 -8.82 -4.09 2.04
N SER A 8 -9.73 -3.17 1.75
CA SER A 8 -11.18 -3.39 1.93
C SER A 8 -11.56 -3.92 3.33
N GLY A 9 -10.86 -3.46 4.38
CA GLY A 9 -11.10 -3.87 5.77
C GLY A 9 -10.46 -5.20 6.19
N ALA A 10 -9.78 -5.91 5.29
CA ALA A 10 -9.01 -7.11 5.61
C ALA A 10 -7.51 -6.79 5.76
N VAL A 11 -6.86 -7.40 6.75
CA VAL A 11 -5.40 -7.32 6.90
C VAL A 11 -4.76 -8.33 5.96
N LEU A 12 -3.90 -7.85 5.06
CA LEU A 12 -3.20 -8.68 4.08
C LEU A 12 -1.79 -9.06 4.54
N TYR A 13 -1.12 -8.16 5.27
CA TYR A 13 0.24 -8.38 5.74
C TYR A 13 0.55 -7.55 6.98
N ARG A 14 1.47 -8.04 7.81
CA ARG A 14 1.97 -7.34 9.00
C ARG A 14 3.49 -7.54 9.14
N GLY A 15 4.25 -6.47 9.25
CA GLY A 15 5.72 -6.56 9.35
C GLY A 15 6.37 -5.24 9.71
N SER A 16 7.64 -5.08 9.34
CA SER A 16 8.29 -3.77 9.35
C SER A 16 7.65 -2.84 8.30
N ARG A 17 8.03 -1.56 8.30
CA ARG A 17 7.59 -0.62 7.27
C ARG A 17 8.06 -1.05 5.88
N GLU A 18 9.29 -1.55 5.77
CA GLU A 18 9.86 -2.01 4.50
C GLU A 18 9.15 -3.27 3.99
N ASP A 19 8.82 -4.19 4.89
CA ASP A 19 8.10 -5.42 4.52
C ASP A 19 6.69 -5.10 3.99
N VAL A 20 5.95 -4.18 4.62
CA VAL A 20 4.60 -3.82 4.14
C VAL A 20 4.62 -3.09 2.80
N LEU A 21 5.66 -2.29 2.52
CA LEU A 21 5.84 -1.64 1.22
C LEU A 21 6.15 -2.69 0.14
N THR A 22 7.08 -3.60 0.43
CA THR A 22 7.40 -4.74 -0.46
C THR A 22 6.17 -5.62 -0.69
N ALA A 23 5.37 -5.87 0.35
CA ALA A 23 4.13 -6.61 0.24
C ALA A 23 3.11 -5.86 -0.65
N ALA A 24 2.98 -4.54 -0.52
CA ALA A 24 2.06 -3.75 -1.33
C ALA A 24 2.39 -3.84 -2.83
N GLU A 25 3.68 -3.86 -3.20
CA GLU A 25 4.12 -4.11 -4.57
C GLU A 25 3.75 -5.53 -5.02
N ARG A 26 4.07 -6.55 -4.23
CA ARG A 26 3.76 -7.96 -4.54
C ARG A 26 2.26 -8.22 -4.69
N TYR A 27 1.42 -7.54 -3.91
CA TYR A 27 -0.04 -7.62 -4.00
C TYR A 27 -0.65 -6.75 -5.10
N GLY A 28 0.17 -6.02 -5.89
CA GLY A 28 -0.31 -5.14 -6.96
C GLY A 28 -1.13 -3.95 -6.47
N LEU A 29 -0.83 -3.45 -5.26
CA LEU A 29 -1.57 -2.36 -4.61
C LEU A 29 -0.91 -1.00 -4.79
N VAL A 30 0.28 -0.95 -5.38
CA VAL A 30 0.96 0.28 -5.76
C VAL A 30 0.41 0.77 -7.09
N CYS A 31 0.19 2.07 -7.20
CA CYS A 31 -0.20 2.76 -8.42
C CYS A 31 0.48 4.14 -8.51
N HIS A 32 0.36 4.76 -9.68
CA HIS A 32 0.74 6.15 -9.89
C HIS A 32 -0.35 6.88 -10.68
N VAL A 33 -0.27 8.22 -10.70
CA VAL A 33 -1.23 9.07 -11.41
C VAL A 33 -0.48 9.85 -12.47
N VAL A 34 -1.01 9.82 -13.69
CA VAL A 34 -0.51 10.58 -14.83
C VAL A 34 -1.57 11.63 -15.18
N PRO A 35 -1.20 12.90 -15.45
CA PRO A 35 -2.17 13.98 -15.67
C PRO A 35 -3.24 13.69 -16.74
N GLU A 36 -2.89 12.91 -17.75
CA GLU A 36 -3.76 12.59 -18.90
C GLU A 36 -4.59 11.32 -18.71
N VAL A 37 -4.30 10.51 -17.67
CA VAL A 37 -4.98 9.26 -17.41
C VAL A 37 -5.96 9.44 -16.25
N ARG A 38 -7.25 9.27 -16.54
CA ARG A 38 -8.32 9.46 -15.56
C ARG A 38 -8.30 8.46 -14.41
N ALA A 39 -7.72 7.27 -14.62
CA ALA A 39 -7.63 6.20 -13.62
C ALA A 39 -6.17 6.02 -13.15
N PRO A 40 -5.94 5.66 -11.87
CA PRO A 40 -4.61 5.29 -11.42
C PRO A 40 -4.03 4.13 -12.23
N VAL A 41 -2.78 4.26 -12.65
CA VAL A 41 -2.06 3.22 -13.41
C VAL A 41 -1.41 2.25 -12.43
N PRO A 42 -1.62 0.92 -12.57
CA PRO A 42 -0.98 -0.07 -11.69
C PRO A 42 0.54 -0.05 -11.77
N GLY A 43 1.20 -0.26 -10.63
CA GLY A 43 2.66 -0.32 -10.53
C GLY A 43 3.34 1.03 -10.36
N ARG A 44 4.68 1.00 -10.34
CA ARG A 44 5.54 2.19 -10.30
C ARG A 44 5.59 2.83 -11.69
N GLY A 45 5.66 4.15 -11.72
CA GLY A 45 5.77 4.92 -12.96
C GLY A 45 7.04 5.75 -12.95
N PHE A 46 7.56 6.04 -14.13
CA PHE A 46 8.75 6.87 -14.31
C PHE A 46 8.49 7.88 -15.42
N TYR A 47 9.01 9.09 -15.27
CA TYR A 47 9.09 10.07 -16.36
C TYR A 47 10.20 9.68 -17.33
N ASP A 48 10.25 10.35 -18.50
CA ASP A 48 11.24 10.06 -19.55
C ASP A 48 12.69 10.30 -19.11
N ASP A 49 12.90 11.16 -18.13
CA ASP A 49 14.21 11.42 -17.51
C ASP A 49 14.63 10.36 -16.47
N GLY A 50 13.78 9.36 -16.24
CA GLY A 50 13.99 8.28 -15.28
C GLY A 50 13.60 8.64 -13.84
N ALA A 51 13.12 9.85 -13.57
CA ALA A 51 12.61 10.21 -12.25
C ALA A 51 11.32 9.42 -11.95
N GLU A 52 11.22 8.87 -10.74
CA GLU A 52 10.04 8.11 -10.34
C GLU A 52 8.84 9.03 -10.10
N ILE A 53 7.70 8.66 -10.66
CA ILE A 53 6.41 9.29 -10.38
C ILE A 53 5.99 8.87 -8.97
N PRO A 54 5.61 9.81 -8.06
CA PRO A 54 5.28 9.50 -6.69
C PRO A 54 4.30 8.32 -6.55
N PRO A 55 4.73 7.19 -5.95
CA PRO A 55 3.88 6.03 -5.81
C PRO A 55 2.76 6.30 -4.81
N ARG A 56 1.60 5.71 -5.08
CA ARG A 56 0.40 5.77 -4.27
C ARG A 56 -0.12 4.35 -4.02
N LEU A 57 -1.07 4.24 -3.11
CA LEU A 57 -1.84 3.01 -2.93
C LEU A 57 -3.16 3.09 -3.69
N MET A 58 -3.63 1.96 -4.19
CA MET A 58 -4.98 1.82 -4.74
C MET A 58 -6.04 2.28 -3.72
N GLN A 59 -7.16 2.83 -4.21
CA GLN A 59 -8.20 3.52 -3.42
C GLN A 59 -8.85 2.72 -2.27
N ASN A 60 -8.55 1.42 -2.14
CA ASN A 60 -9.05 0.56 -1.07
C ASN A 60 -7.94 -0.07 -0.22
N ALA A 61 -6.68 0.30 -0.44
CA ALA A 61 -5.53 -0.19 0.30
C ALA A 61 -4.98 0.91 1.22
N VAL A 62 -4.53 0.51 2.41
CA VAL A 62 -3.92 1.42 3.39
C VAL A 62 -2.76 0.74 4.08
N ILE A 63 -1.71 1.52 4.33
CA ILE A 63 -0.60 1.16 5.20
C ILE A 63 -0.66 2.05 6.43
N LEU A 64 -0.69 1.44 7.62
CA LEU A 64 -0.74 2.16 8.90
C LEU A 64 0.02 1.41 10.00
N PRO A 65 0.45 2.11 11.06
CA PRO A 65 0.87 1.48 12.31
C PRO A 65 -0.19 0.51 12.86
N GLU A 66 0.23 -0.66 13.36
CA GLU A 66 -0.70 -1.67 13.89
C GLU A 66 -1.54 -1.16 15.06
N GLU A 67 -1.00 -0.26 15.87
CA GLU A 67 -1.70 0.37 17.00
C GLU A 67 -2.93 1.21 16.56
N MET A 68 -2.92 1.72 15.33
CA MET A 68 -4.04 2.48 14.77
C MET A 68 -5.18 1.57 14.28
N LEU A 69 -4.99 0.25 14.21
CA LEU A 69 -6.08 -0.67 13.91
C LEU A 69 -7.12 -0.69 15.05
N PRO A 70 -8.40 -0.97 14.75
CA PRO A 70 -9.40 -1.30 15.77
C PRO A 70 -8.96 -2.50 16.62
N ALA A 71 -9.24 -2.49 17.92
CA ALA A 71 -8.82 -3.53 18.87
C ALA A 71 -9.23 -4.96 18.46
N ARG A 72 -10.36 -5.11 17.76
CA ARG A 72 -10.84 -6.39 17.22
C ARG A 72 -9.93 -6.97 16.12
N LEU A 73 -9.25 -6.11 15.35
CA LEU A 73 -8.36 -6.49 14.24
C LEU A 73 -6.91 -6.66 14.68
N ARG A 74 -6.51 -6.06 15.81
CA ARG A 74 -5.18 -6.26 16.42
C ARG A 74 -4.99 -7.71 16.91
N ARG A 75 -6.04 -8.33 17.46
CA ARG A 75 -5.99 -9.67 18.05
C ARG A 75 -6.11 -10.83 17.06
N ARG A 76 -6.56 -10.59 15.82
CA ARG A 76 -6.62 -11.61 14.75
C ARG A 76 -5.25 -11.81 14.08
N ALA A 77 -4.23 -12.02 14.90
CA ALA A 77 -2.99 -12.66 14.48
C ALA A 77 -3.08 -14.09 15.04
N ALA A 78 -3.60 -15.00 14.22
CA ALA A 78 -3.46 -16.43 14.38
C ALA A 78 -2.83 -16.94 13.08
#